data_AF-A0A843K6A9-F1
#
_entry.id   AF-A0A843K6A9-F1
#
_cell.length_a   1.000
_cell.length_b   1.000
_cell.length_c   1.000
_cell.angle_alpha   90.00
_cell.angle_beta   90.00
_cell.angle_gamma   90.00
#
_symmetry.space_group_name_H-M   'P 1'
#
loop_
_entity.id
_entity.type
_entity.pdbx_description
1 polymer ?
#
loop_
_entity_poly.entity_id
_entity_poly.type
_entity_poly.pdbx_seq_one_letter_code
_entity_poly.pdbx_strand_id
1 'polypeptide(L)'
;LLEREGQEAALRNVAEHLEEGGRFVMSVFNPRLDRPEELVRHRGTKTMLNGEIVSKFEAQTFDQPRQRTTVHYFIDISRQDKEMRRVTACFTIRYMAYQEVVELMEACGLQVLETYGDWNFSPFTKNSDMMVFVAKRAP
;
A
#
# COMPACT_ATOMS: atom_id res chain seq x y z
N LEU A 1 10.59 4.70 -5.34
CA LEU A 1 10.34 3.26 -5.62
C LEU A 1 9.30 3.05 -6.72
N LEU A 2 9.23 3.95 -7.73
CA LEU A 2 8.31 3.83 -8.87
C LEU A 2 8.90 3.03 -10.03
N GLU A 3 10.21 2.78 -9.99
CA GLU A 3 10.96 2.00 -10.97
C GLU A 3 11.55 0.77 -10.28
N ARG A 4 11.77 -0.28 -11.07
CA ARG A 4 12.26 -1.57 -10.59
C ARG A 4 13.63 -1.45 -9.92
N GLU A 5 14.55 -0.67 -10.50
CA GLU A 5 15.92 -0.51 -9.98
C GLU A 5 15.91 0.03 -8.55
N GLY A 6 15.02 0.97 -8.25
CA GLY A 6 14.86 1.51 -6.91
C GLY A 6 14.28 0.51 -5.92
N GLN A 7 13.33 -0.32 -6.37
CA GLN A 7 12.75 -1.40 -5.54
C GLN A 7 13.79 -2.46 -5.21
N GLU A 8 14.57 -2.87 -6.21
CA GLU A 8 15.66 -3.82 -6.02
C GLU A 8 16.75 -3.28 -5.10
N ALA A 9 17.17 -2.02 -5.28
CA ALA A 9 18.15 -1.38 -4.40
C ALA A 9 17.67 -1.35 -2.95
N ALA A 10 16.39 -1.05 -2.72
CA ALA A 10 15.80 -1.06 -1.39
C ALA A 10 15.80 -2.47 -0.77
N LEU A 11 15.42 -3.51 -1.54
CA LEU A 11 15.36 -4.88 -1.04
C LEU A 11 16.75 -5.50 -0.81
N ARG A 12 17.73 -5.21 -1.68
CA ARG A 12 19.12 -5.61 -1.46
C ARG A 12 19.68 -4.96 -0.18
N ASN A 13 19.42 -3.68 0.02
CA ASN A 13 19.80 -2.98 1.25
C ASN A 13 19.16 -3.62 2.49
N VAL A 14 17.89 -4.02 2.42
CA VAL A 14 17.24 -4.79 3.50
C VAL A 14 17.98 -6.11 3.75
N ALA A 15 18.26 -6.90 2.70
CA ALA A 15 18.95 -8.18 2.84
C ALA A 15 20.33 -8.06 3.49
N GLU A 16 21.07 -6.99 3.17
CA GLU A 16 22.38 -6.68 3.75
C GLU A 16 22.31 -6.34 5.25
N HIS A 17 21.23 -5.71 5.70
CA HIS A 17 21.05 -5.28 7.10
C HIS A 17 20.35 -6.32 7.98
N LEU A 18 19.85 -7.42 7.41
CA LEU A 18 19.26 -8.51 8.19
C LEU A 18 20.35 -9.30 8.92
N GLU A 19 20.25 -9.34 10.24
CA GLU A 19 21.03 -10.25 11.09
C GLU A 19 20.67 -11.72 10.82
N GLU A 20 21.54 -12.63 11.26
CA GLU A 20 21.28 -14.06 11.20
C GLU A 20 19.98 -14.40 11.94
N GLY A 21 19.08 -15.14 11.27
CA GLY A 21 17.75 -15.46 11.82
C GLY A 21 16.75 -14.30 11.78
N GLY A 22 17.14 -13.10 11.33
CA GLY A 22 16.26 -11.94 11.19
C GLY A 22 15.08 -12.16 10.24
N ARG A 23 14.05 -11.31 10.37
CA ARG A 23 12.86 -11.30 9.51
C ARG A 23 12.61 -9.91 8.97
N PHE A 24 12.25 -9.86 7.69
CA PHE A 24 11.74 -8.68 7.03
C PHE A 24 10.24 -8.84 6.80
N VAL A 25 9.46 -7.83 7.17
CA VAL A 25 8.01 -7.79 6.93
C VAL A 25 7.70 -6.61 6.02
N MET A 26 7.04 -6.88 4.91
CA MET A 26 6.63 -5.86 3.95
C MET A 26 5.17 -6.02 3.59
N SER A 27 4.38 -4.96 3.73
CA SER A 27 3.00 -4.90 3.24
C SER A 27 2.92 -4.07 1.97
N VAL A 28 2.24 -4.60 0.96
CA VAL A 28 1.81 -3.85 -0.23
C VAL A 28 0.31 -4.07 -0.43
N PHE A 29 -0.39 -3.12 -1.04
CA PHE A 29 -1.82 -3.32 -1.33
C PHE A 29 -2.00 -4.37 -2.42
N ASN A 30 -3.12 -5.10 -2.39
CA ASN A 30 -3.49 -6.01 -3.47
C ASN A 30 -4.23 -5.19 -4.55
N PRO A 31 -3.67 -5.05 -5.78
CA PRO A 31 -4.27 -4.18 -6.79
C PRO A 31 -5.62 -4.70 -7.27
N ARG A 32 -6.66 -3.89 -7.12
CA ARG A 32 -8.00 -4.13 -7.69
C ARG A 32 -8.19 -3.25 -8.92
N LEU A 33 -7.70 -3.75 -10.05
CA LEU A 33 -7.68 -3.04 -11.34
C LEU A 33 -9.07 -2.99 -12.01
N ASP A 34 -10.02 -3.77 -11.51
CA ASP A 34 -11.43 -3.79 -11.91
C ASP A 34 -12.25 -2.62 -11.31
N ARG A 35 -11.65 -1.86 -10.38
CA ARG A 35 -12.31 -0.72 -9.76
C ARG A 35 -12.50 0.42 -10.76
N PRO A 36 -13.70 1.05 -10.82
CA PRO A 36 -13.92 2.22 -11.65
C PRO A 36 -12.91 3.34 -11.36
N GLU A 37 -12.29 3.87 -12.40
CA GLU A 37 -11.42 5.03 -12.32
C GLU A 37 -12.24 6.30 -12.07
N GLU A 38 -11.60 7.31 -11.47
CA GLU A 38 -12.19 8.65 -11.19
C GLU A 38 -13.46 8.65 -10.30
N LEU A 39 -13.93 7.48 -9.86
CA LEU A 39 -15.03 7.36 -8.92
C LEU A 39 -14.59 7.83 -7.53
N VAL A 40 -15.24 8.89 -7.04
CA VAL A 40 -15.07 9.39 -5.68
C VAL A 40 -15.71 8.42 -4.69
N ARG A 41 -14.91 7.85 -3.79
CA ARG A 41 -15.33 6.90 -2.76
C ARG A 41 -15.22 7.53 -1.39
N HIS A 42 -16.27 7.42 -0.58
CA HIS A 42 -16.20 7.75 0.84
C HIS A 42 -15.47 6.63 1.59
N ARG A 43 -14.39 6.99 2.28
CA ARG A 43 -13.55 6.07 3.06
C ARG A 43 -13.84 6.07 4.55
N GLY A 44 -14.82 6.86 4.97
CA GLY A 44 -15.27 6.95 6.35
C GLY A 44 -15.31 8.37 6.87
N THR A 45 -16.09 8.55 7.93
CA THR A 45 -16.23 9.79 8.67
C THR A 45 -15.94 9.51 10.13
N LYS A 46 -15.17 10.39 10.77
CA LYS A 46 -14.87 10.30 12.20
C LYS A 46 -15.06 11.65 12.87
N THR A 47 -15.71 11.63 14.03
CA THR A 47 -15.73 12.78 14.94
C THR A 47 -14.49 12.76 15.82
N MET A 48 -13.76 13.87 15.83
CA MET A 48 -12.55 14.07 16.61
C MET A 48 -12.91 14.59 18.01
N LEU A 49 -11.97 14.48 18.97
CA LEU A 49 -12.20 14.90 20.36
C LEU A 49 -12.49 16.42 20.50
N ASN A 50 -12.00 17.23 19.56
CA ASN A 50 -12.26 18.67 19.50
C ASN A 50 -13.62 19.02 18.85
N GLY A 51 -14.41 18.00 18.48
CA GLY A 51 -15.71 18.15 17.82
C GLY A 51 -15.66 18.39 16.31
N GLU A 52 -14.49 18.39 15.68
CA GLU A 52 -14.40 18.38 14.21
C GLU A 52 -14.89 17.03 13.64
N ILE A 53 -15.62 17.07 12.54
CA ILE A 53 -16.01 15.92 11.75
C ILE A 53 -15.05 15.83 10.56
N VAL A 54 -14.34 14.72 10.45
CA VAL A 54 -13.37 14.45 9.38
C VAL A 54 -13.93 13.37 8.47
N SER A 55 -14.26 13.73 7.22
CA SER A 55 -14.69 12.81 6.18
C SER A 55 -13.58 12.63 5.15
N LYS A 56 -13.14 11.39 4.92
CA LYS A 56 -12.12 11.07 3.92
C LYS A 56 -12.79 10.55 2.65
N PHE A 57 -12.39 11.10 1.51
CA PHE A 57 -12.76 10.63 0.20
C PHE A 57 -11.51 10.30 -0.61
N GLU A 58 -11.65 9.43 -1.59
CA GLU A 58 -10.59 9.15 -2.55
C GLU A 58 -11.11 8.96 -3.97
N ALA A 59 -10.27 9.27 -4.94
CA ALA A 59 -10.41 8.82 -6.32
C ALA A 59 -9.06 8.26 -6.79
N GLN A 60 -9.08 7.38 -7.79
CA GLN A 60 -7.87 6.76 -8.31
C GLN A 60 -7.93 6.61 -9.82
N THR A 61 -6.76 6.62 -10.46
CA THR A 61 -6.55 6.30 -11.88
C THR A 61 -5.44 5.27 -12.03
N PHE A 62 -5.38 4.61 -13.19
CA PHE A 62 -4.40 3.58 -13.50
C PHE A 62 -3.65 3.87 -14.81
N ASP A 63 -2.32 3.91 -14.73
CA ASP A 63 -1.43 3.74 -15.89
C ASP A 63 -0.98 2.27 -15.90
N GLN A 64 -1.78 1.42 -16.54
CA GLN A 64 -1.54 -0.03 -16.55
C GLN A 64 -0.23 -0.42 -17.26
N PRO A 65 0.14 0.17 -18.41
CA PRO A 65 1.43 -0.11 -19.05
C PRO A 65 2.63 0.13 -18.14
N ARG A 66 2.56 1.13 -17.25
CA ARG A 66 3.62 1.42 -16.27
C ARG A 66 3.38 0.81 -14.89
N GLN A 67 2.29 0.06 -14.71
CA GLN A 67 1.83 -0.49 -13.43
C GLN A 67 1.70 0.55 -12.31
N ARG A 68 1.19 1.74 -12.62
CA ARG A 68 1.05 2.84 -11.64
C ARG A 68 -0.40 3.11 -11.33
N THR A 69 -0.65 3.45 -10.07
CA THR A 69 -1.91 4.09 -9.65
C THR A 69 -1.62 5.46 -9.07
N THR A 70 -2.42 6.45 -9.46
CA THR A 70 -2.40 7.78 -8.86
C THR A 70 -3.64 7.92 -8.01
N VAL A 71 -3.46 8.26 -6.74
CA VAL A 71 -4.52 8.38 -5.74
C VAL A 71 -4.67 9.84 -5.36
N HIS A 72 -5.90 10.34 -5.43
CA HIS A 72 -6.29 11.66 -4.93
C HIS A 72 -7.10 11.48 -3.65
N TYR A 73 -6.62 12.04 -2.55
CA TYR A 73 -7.40 12.17 -1.32
C TYR A 73 -8.03 13.55 -1.21
N PHE A 74 -9.26 13.56 -0.72
CA PHE A 74 -9.98 14.75 -0.31
C PHE A 74 -10.43 14.53 1.13
N ILE A 75 -9.96 15.37 2.04
CA ILE A 75 -10.24 15.26 3.47
C ILE A 75 -11.03 16.49 3.86
N ASP A 76 -12.34 16.31 4.04
CA ASP A 76 -13.24 17.36 4.49
C ASP A 76 -13.24 17.41 6.01
N ILE A 77 -13.08 18.60 6.54
CA ILE A 77 -13.04 18.83 7.97
C ILE A 77 -14.04 19.93 8.27
N SER A 78 -15.10 19.57 8.99
CA SER A 78 -16.24 20.43 9.25
C SER A 78 -16.58 20.48 10.73
N ARG A 79 -17.17 21.59 11.16
CA ARG A 79 -17.76 21.78 12.49
C ARG A 79 -18.86 22.83 12.34
N GLN A 80 -20.00 22.67 13.02
CA GLN A 80 -21.14 23.57 12.81
C GLN A 80 -20.82 25.06 13.03
N ASP A 81 -19.87 25.36 13.91
CA ASP A 81 -19.47 26.73 14.27
C ASP A 81 -18.32 27.28 13.42
N LYS A 82 -17.88 26.57 12.37
CA LYS A 82 -16.74 26.95 11.53
C LYS A 82 -17.02 26.66 10.07
N GLU A 83 -16.33 27.38 9.20
CA GLU A 83 -16.31 27.03 7.77
C GLU A 83 -15.70 25.64 7.56
N MET A 84 -16.22 24.92 6.56
CA MET A 84 -15.63 23.66 6.14
C MET A 84 -14.29 23.94 5.46
N ARG A 85 -13.27 23.15 5.81
CA ARG A 85 -11.98 23.13 5.10
C ARG A 85 -11.77 21.79 4.41
N ARG A 86 -11.14 21.81 3.24
CA ARG A 86 -10.71 20.60 2.52
C ARG A 86 -9.19 20.57 2.43
N VAL A 87 -8.59 19.45 2.80
CA VAL A 87 -7.19 19.14 2.55
C VAL A 87 -7.12 18.11 1.43
N THR A 88 -6.30 18.36 0.41
CA THR A 88 -6.07 17.42 -0.68
C THR A 88 -4.66 16.84 -0.62
N ALA A 89 -4.52 15.60 -1.06
CA ALA A 89 -3.22 14.97 -1.29
C ALA A 89 -3.26 14.16 -2.58
N CYS A 90 -2.15 14.13 -3.31
CA CYS A 90 -2.00 13.36 -4.53
C CYS A 90 -0.66 12.63 -4.48
N PHE A 91 -0.68 11.34 -4.77
CA PHE A 91 0.54 10.54 -4.86
C PHE A 91 0.37 9.39 -5.85
N THR A 92 1.49 8.95 -6.41
CA THR A 92 1.55 7.82 -7.33
C THR A 92 2.31 6.69 -6.68
N ILE A 93 1.84 5.45 -6.84
CA ILE A 93 2.50 4.23 -6.39
C ILE A 93 2.54 3.24 -7.55
N ARG A 94 3.65 2.50 -7.68
CA ARG A 94 3.72 1.33 -8.56
C ARG A 94 3.12 0.13 -7.82
N TYR A 95 2.04 -0.42 -8.35
CA TYR A 95 1.48 -1.66 -7.81
C TYR A 95 2.26 -2.86 -8.35
N MET A 96 2.27 -3.94 -7.58
CA MET A 96 2.94 -5.18 -7.94
C MET A 96 1.96 -6.33 -7.77
N ALA A 97 1.98 -7.28 -8.68
CA ALA A 97 1.25 -8.53 -8.51
C ALA A 97 1.97 -9.41 -7.46
N TYR A 98 1.25 -10.35 -6.84
CA TYR A 98 1.83 -11.28 -5.85
C TYR A 98 3.14 -11.92 -6.34
N GLN A 99 3.11 -12.53 -7.52
CA GLN A 99 4.25 -13.25 -8.09
C GLN A 99 5.43 -12.31 -8.39
N GLU A 100 5.16 -11.08 -8.84
CA GLU A 100 6.19 -10.07 -9.08
C GLU A 100 6.93 -9.70 -7.78
N VAL A 101 6.22 -9.59 -6.65
CA VAL A 101 6.86 -9.30 -5.36
C VAL A 101 7.75 -10.47 -4.91
N VAL A 102 7.28 -11.71 -5.07
CA VAL A 102 8.04 -12.91 -4.72
C VAL A 102 9.34 -12.98 -5.54
N GLU A 103 9.23 -12.89 -6.86
CA GLU A 103 10.38 -12.93 -7.77
C GLU A 103 11.38 -11.79 -7.51
N LEU A 104 10.86 -10.60 -7.21
CA LEU A 104 11.69 -9.44 -6.88
C LEU A 104 12.46 -9.64 -5.57
N MET A 105 11.82 -10.20 -4.53
CA MET A 105 12.48 -10.52 -3.26
C MET A 105 13.55 -11.59 -3.46
N GLU A 106 13.24 -12.66 -4.18
CA GLU A 106 14.19 -13.75 -4.48
C GLU A 106 15.42 -13.23 -5.21
N ALA A 107 15.23 -12.41 -6.25
CA ALA A 107 16.31 -11.78 -7.00
C ALA A 107 17.18 -10.83 -6.15
N CYS A 108 16.67 -10.37 -4.99
CA CYS A 108 17.39 -9.51 -4.06
C CYS A 108 17.96 -10.25 -2.84
N GLY A 109 17.98 -11.58 -2.85
CA GLY A 109 18.54 -12.38 -1.76
C GLY A 109 17.62 -12.52 -0.54
N LEU A 110 16.32 -12.38 -0.74
CA LEU A 110 15.30 -12.60 0.28
C LEU A 110 14.44 -13.82 -0.08
N GLN A 111 14.25 -14.73 0.86
CA GLN A 111 13.33 -15.86 0.74
C GLN A 111 12.01 -15.54 1.45
N VAL A 112 10.90 -15.54 0.72
CA VAL A 112 9.56 -15.44 1.29
C VAL A 112 9.22 -16.73 2.06
N LEU A 113 8.77 -16.57 3.30
CA LEU A 113 8.38 -17.68 4.18
C LEU A 113 6.86 -17.83 4.26
N GLU A 114 6.16 -16.70 4.41
CA GLU A 114 4.73 -16.63 4.65
C GLU A 114 4.16 -15.41 3.93
N THR A 115 2.89 -15.49 3.51
CA THR A 115 2.13 -14.32 3.03
C THR A 115 0.74 -14.28 3.64
N TYR A 116 0.40 -13.14 4.26
CA TYR A 116 -0.89 -12.88 4.89
C TYR A 116 -1.70 -11.84 4.12
N GLY A 117 -3.02 -11.92 4.25
CA GLY A 117 -3.98 -11.00 3.63
C GLY A 117 -4.35 -9.80 4.51
N ASP A 118 -3.95 -9.82 5.79
CA ASP A 118 -4.20 -8.78 6.78
C ASP A 118 -3.17 -8.85 7.93
N TRP A 119 -3.35 -7.96 8.93
CA TRP A 119 -2.49 -7.88 10.12
C TRP A 119 -2.85 -8.88 11.23
N ASN A 120 -3.88 -9.72 11.01
CA ASN A 120 -4.30 -10.76 11.95
C ASN A 120 -3.82 -12.15 11.52
N PHE A 121 -2.85 -12.22 10.60
CA PHE A 121 -2.28 -13.44 10.05
C PHE A 121 -3.29 -14.31 9.26
N SER A 122 -4.36 -13.72 8.73
CA SER A 122 -5.23 -14.46 7.80
C SER A 122 -4.45 -14.81 6.53
N PRO A 123 -4.63 -16.02 5.95
CA PRO A 123 -3.98 -16.37 4.69
C PRO A 123 -4.27 -15.36 3.59
N PHE A 124 -3.27 -15.08 2.74
CA PHE A 124 -3.50 -14.27 1.55
C PHE A 124 -4.43 -14.98 0.57
N THR A 125 -5.40 -14.25 0.02
CA THR A 125 -6.27 -14.70 -1.07
C THR A 125 -6.42 -13.59 -2.11
N LYS A 126 -6.92 -13.92 -3.30
CA LYS A 126 -7.23 -12.92 -4.34
C LYS A 126 -8.17 -11.80 -3.87
N ASN A 127 -8.96 -12.05 -2.81
CA ASN A 127 -9.93 -11.09 -2.27
C ASN A 127 -9.35 -10.19 -1.17
N SER A 128 -8.17 -10.52 -0.63
CA SER A 128 -7.50 -9.74 0.42
C SER A 128 -7.26 -8.31 -0.05
N ASP A 129 -7.34 -7.33 0.84
CA ASP A 129 -7.07 -5.92 0.52
C ASP A 129 -5.57 -5.62 0.40
N MET A 130 -4.72 -6.46 0.99
CA MET A 130 -3.26 -6.33 0.98
C MET A 130 -2.57 -7.69 0.92
N MET A 131 -1.26 -7.61 0.66
CA MET A 131 -0.31 -8.72 0.71
C MET A 131 0.77 -8.35 1.72
N VAL A 132 0.86 -9.11 2.81
CA VAL A 132 1.86 -8.94 3.87
C VAL A 132 2.84 -10.09 3.75
N PHE A 133 4.03 -9.80 3.23
CA PHE A 133 5.10 -10.78 3.04
C PHE A 133 5.98 -10.83 4.28
N VAL A 134 6.28 -12.03 4.75
CA VAL A 134 7.34 -12.29 5.73
C VAL A 134 8.46 -13.01 5.03
N ALA A 135 9.65 -12.40 5.04
CA ALA A 135 10.84 -12.94 4.39
C ALA A 135 12.02 -13.03 5.36
N LYS A 136 13.02 -13.82 4.99
CA LYS A 136 14.33 -13.86 5.63
C LYS A 136 15.41 -13.70 4.57
N ARG A 137 16.65 -13.44 4.98
CA ARG A 137 17.80 -13.54 4.09
C ARG A 137 17.89 -14.96 3.52
N ALA A 138 18.05 -15.07 2.19
CA ALA A 138 18.29 -16.33 1.52
C ALA A 138 19.65 -16.93 1.98
N PRO A 139 19.77 -18.26 2.04
CA PRO A 139 21.03 -18.92 2.41
C PRO A 139 22.17 -18.63 1.42
#